data_AF-A0A920NRL6-F1
#
_entry.id   AF-A0A920NRL6-F1
#
_cell.length_a   1.000
_cell.length_b   1.000
_cell.length_c   1.000
_cell.angle_alpha   90.00
_cell.angle_beta   90.00
_cell.angle_gamma   90.00
#
_symmetry.space_group_name_H-M   'P 1'
#
loop_
_entity.id
_entity.type
_entity.pdbx_description
1 polymer ?
#
loop_
_entity_poly.entity_id
_entity_poly.type
_entity_poly.pdbx_seq_one_letter_code
_entity_poly.pdbx_strand_id
1 'polypeptide(L)'
;MGAKYSHFTEPNAIGRWLLWLLLFKLIFESGVVKFTYFGSGDTNTWLDLTALNYHYWTQPIPSWISWYFHWLPQWFHKLALVITYAVELILPFFIFLPRRLKNIAFFGLIFLQVMIIITGNYGFFNLLTIILCLTLLDDQSVPASIKKLFKPKNSENFRIGLTSRFNLFSRIRTVYFCLDWLLLPMAGSAG
;
A
#
# COMPACT_ATOMS: atom_id res chain seq x y z
N MET A 1 36.31 -14.65 16.97
CA MET A 1 34.88 -14.91 16.69
C MET A 1 34.37 -13.82 15.75
N GLY A 2 34.47 -14.03 14.43
CA GLY A 2 34.01 -13.07 13.43
C GLY A 2 32.51 -13.22 13.21
N ALA A 3 31.76 -12.13 13.38
CA ALA A 3 30.34 -12.09 13.06
C ALA A 3 30.14 -12.42 11.58
N LYS A 4 29.44 -13.53 11.28
CA LYS A 4 28.94 -13.81 9.93
C LYS A 4 27.91 -12.73 9.58
N TYR A 5 28.31 -11.73 8.80
CA TYR A 5 27.35 -10.85 8.14
C TYR A 5 26.52 -11.73 7.19
N SER A 6 25.22 -11.84 7.47
CA SER A 6 24.26 -12.42 6.53
C SER A 6 24.40 -11.65 5.21
N HIS A 7 24.73 -12.34 4.12
CA HIS A 7 24.65 -11.76 2.79
C HIS A 7 23.22 -11.22 2.62
N PHE A 8 23.08 -9.89 2.59
CA PHE A 8 21.83 -9.27 2.19
C PHE A 8 21.69 -9.55 0.69
N THR A 9 20.96 -10.61 0.35
CA THR A 9 20.62 -10.90 -1.04
C THR A 9 19.80 -9.73 -1.55
N GLU A 10 20.27 -9.05 -2.60
CA GLU A 10 19.49 -7.98 -3.20
C GLU A 10 18.13 -8.53 -3.67
N PRO A 11 17.04 -7.75 -3.54
CA PRO A 11 15.73 -8.19 -4.00
C PRO A 11 15.77 -8.57 -5.49
N ASN A 12 15.14 -9.70 -5.84
CA ASN A 12 15.08 -10.21 -7.21
C ASN A 12 14.67 -9.11 -8.19
N ALA A 13 15.57 -8.79 -9.14
CA ALA A 13 15.36 -7.69 -10.10
C ALA A 13 14.09 -7.89 -10.95
N ILE A 14 13.78 -9.14 -11.30
CA ILE A 14 12.57 -9.52 -12.03
C ILE A 14 11.30 -9.14 -11.24
N GLY A 15 11.29 -9.39 -9.91
CA GLY A 15 10.15 -9.05 -9.06
C GLY A 15 9.90 -7.54 -9.01
N ARG A 16 10.98 -6.74 -8.93
CA ARG A 16 10.87 -5.27 -8.98
C ARG A 16 10.32 -4.79 -10.31
N TRP A 17 10.81 -5.33 -11.42
CA TRP A 17 10.31 -5.01 -12.76
C TRP A 17 8.83 -5.36 -12.94
N LEU A 18 8.38 -6.51 -12.43
CA LEU A 18 6.97 -6.90 -12.44
C LEU A 18 6.09 -5.93 -11.67
N LEU A 19 6.52 -5.48 -10.48
CA LEU A 19 5.78 -4.49 -9.69
C LEU A 19 5.70 -3.13 -10.40
N TRP A 20 6.77 -2.71 -11.07
CA TRP A 20 6.78 -1.46 -11.85
C TRP A 20 5.88 -1.56 -13.08
N LEU A 21 5.90 -2.69 -13.80
CA LEU A 21 4.99 -2.95 -14.92
C LEU A 21 3.53 -3.01 -14.46
N LEU A 22 3.27 -3.62 -13.30
CA LEU A 22 1.94 -3.66 -12.70
C LEU A 22 1.45 -2.25 -12.33
N LEU A 23 2.29 -1.44 -11.68
CA LEU A 23 1.96 -0.05 -11.36
C LEU A 23 1.69 0.77 -12.63
N PHE A 24 2.55 0.62 -13.63
CA PHE A 24 2.36 1.27 -14.92
C PHE A 24 1.02 0.90 -15.54
N LYS A 25 0.74 -0.41 -15.66
CA LYS A 25 -0.50 -0.93 -16.24
C LYS A 25 -1.72 -0.41 -15.49
N LEU A 26 -1.70 -0.50 -14.17
CA LEU A 26 -2.82 -0.09 -13.31
C LEU A 26 -3.16 1.39 -13.48
N ILE A 27 -2.18 2.28 -13.47
CA ILE A 27 -2.42 3.72 -13.59
C ILE A 27 -2.79 4.08 -15.04
N PHE A 28 -2.07 3.54 -16.01
CA PHE A 28 -2.29 3.87 -17.42
C PHE A 28 -3.65 3.38 -17.92
N GLU A 29 -4.03 2.14 -17.59
CA GLU A 29 -5.36 1.61 -17.94
C GLU A 29 -6.48 2.40 -17.26
N SER A 30 -6.26 2.86 -16.00
CA SER A 30 -7.22 3.73 -15.32
C SER A 30 -7.47 5.04 -16.06
N GLY A 31 -6.43 5.64 -16.66
CA GLY A 31 -6.55 6.83 -17.49
C GLY A 31 -7.23 6.56 -18.82
N VAL A 32 -6.80 5.51 -19.54
CA VAL A 32 -7.30 5.17 -20.89
C VAL A 32 -8.79 4.82 -20.87
N VAL A 33 -9.25 4.07 -19.86
CA VAL A 33 -10.67 3.65 -19.77
C VAL A 33 -11.63 4.85 -19.76
N LYS A 34 -11.21 5.99 -19.23
CA LYS A 34 -12.01 7.22 -19.21
C LYS A 34 -12.30 7.72 -20.63
N PHE A 35 -11.38 7.53 -21.57
CA PHE A 35 -11.57 7.90 -22.98
C PHE A 35 -12.37 6.87 -23.78
N THR A 36 -12.39 5.61 -23.35
CA THR A 36 -13.09 4.52 -24.05
C THR A 36 -14.50 4.27 -23.53
N TYR A 37 -14.90 4.88 -22.43
CA TYR A 37 -16.23 4.73 -21.85
C TYR A 37 -17.23 5.69 -22.52
N PHE A 38 -18.13 5.15 -23.33
CA PHE A 38 -19.22 5.89 -23.97
C PHE A 38 -20.56 5.53 -23.31
N GLY A 39 -21.31 6.55 -22.92
CA GLY A 39 -22.66 6.41 -22.37
C GLY A 39 -23.72 6.33 -23.47
N SER A 40 -24.99 6.42 -23.08
CA SER A 40 -26.11 6.44 -24.02
C SER A 40 -25.99 7.64 -24.98
N GLY A 41 -26.11 7.37 -26.28
CA GLY A 41 -26.05 8.38 -27.33
C GLY A 41 -24.65 8.88 -27.70
N ASP A 42 -23.63 8.01 -27.59
CA ASP A 42 -22.22 8.30 -27.92
C ASP A 42 -21.62 9.49 -27.15
N THR A 43 -22.24 9.85 -26.03
CA THR A 43 -21.76 10.92 -25.16
C THR A 43 -20.68 10.38 -24.21
N ASN A 44 -19.59 11.12 -24.04
CA ASN A 44 -18.51 10.76 -23.14
C ASN A 44 -18.27 11.92 -22.16
N THR A 45 -18.80 11.78 -20.95
CA THR A 45 -18.70 12.77 -19.88
C THR A 45 -17.27 13.01 -19.39
N TRP A 46 -16.35 12.07 -19.64
CA TRP A 46 -14.92 12.21 -19.35
C TRP A 46 -14.23 13.09 -20.40
N LEU A 47 -14.60 12.94 -21.68
CA LEU A 47 -14.14 13.82 -22.76
C LEU A 47 -14.71 15.23 -22.62
N ASP A 48 -15.97 15.37 -22.22
CA ASP A 48 -16.64 16.67 -22.01
C ASP A 48 -16.17 17.39 -20.73
N LEU A 49 -15.28 16.76 -19.96
CA LEU A 49 -14.77 17.24 -18.67
C LEU A 49 -15.86 17.53 -17.61
N THR A 50 -16.99 16.83 -17.71
CA THR A 50 -18.13 16.96 -16.78
C THR A 50 -18.22 15.81 -15.79
N ALA A 51 -17.41 14.75 -15.96
CA ALA A 51 -17.42 13.55 -15.12
C ALA A 51 -17.33 13.85 -13.62
N LEU A 52 -16.49 14.80 -13.20
CA LEU A 52 -16.33 15.17 -11.78
C LEU A 52 -17.62 15.67 -11.13
N ASN A 53 -18.55 16.25 -11.89
CA ASN A 53 -19.81 16.74 -11.32
C ASN A 53 -20.64 15.62 -10.68
N TYR A 54 -20.55 14.42 -11.25
CA TYR A 54 -21.25 13.23 -10.76
C TYR A 54 -20.35 12.35 -9.90
N HIS A 55 -19.03 12.39 -10.15
CA HIS A 55 -18.07 11.48 -9.55
C HIS A 55 -18.02 11.53 -8.02
N TYR A 56 -18.18 12.72 -7.42
CA TYR A 56 -18.19 12.87 -5.96
C TYR A 56 -19.34 12.11 -5.28
N TRP A 57 -20.44 11.85 -6.01
CA TRP A 57 -21.62 11.15 -5.49
C TRP A 57 -21.64 9.67 -5.82
N THR A 58 -21.06 9.27 -6.95
CA THR A 58 -21.10 7.88 -7.45
C THR A 58 -19.89 7.04 -7.04
N GLN A 59 -18.98 7.61 -6.25
CA GLN A 59 -17.83 6.89 -5.70
C GLN A 59 -18.28 5.81 -4.68
N PRO A 60 -17.50 4.72 -4.52
CA PRO A 60 -17.92 3.57 -3.71
C PRO A 60 -18.10 3.91 -2.22
N ILE A 61 -17.27 4.82 -1.70
CA ILE A 61 -17.34 5.31 -0.33
C ILE A 61 -17.23 6.84 -0.41
N PRO A 62 -18.35 7.56 -0.56
CA PRO A 62 -18.33 9.02 -0.59
C PRO A 62 -17.85 9.54 0.77
N SER A 63 -16.94 10.52 0.76
CA SER A 63 -16.52 11.17 2.00
C SER A 63 -17.49 12.31 2.31
N TRP A 64 -17.59 12.70 3.57
CA TRP A 64 -18.30 13.90 3.98
C TRP A 64 -17.77 15.18 3.29
N ILE A 65 -16.52 15.15 2.83
CA ILE A 65 -15.86 16.23 2.09
C ILE A 65 -16.33 16.28 0.62
N SER A 66 -16.75 15.15 0.04
CA SER A 66 -17.30 15.06 -1.32
C SER A 66 -18.44 16.05 -1.55
N TRP A 67 -19.29 16.28 -0.53
CA TRP A 67 -20.39 17.25 -0.60
C TRP A 67 -19.89 18.69 -0.80
N TYR A 68 -18.84 19.10 -0.08
CA TYR A 68 -18.24 20.43 -0.26
C TYR A 68 -17.60 20.59 -1.62
N PHE A 69 -16.93 19.53 -2.11
CA PHE A 69 -16.31 19.56 -3.42
C PHE A 69 -17.34 19.70 -4.53
N HIS A 70 -18.52 19.09 -4.42
CA HIS A 70 -19.57 19.21 -5.42
C HIS A 70 -20.02 20.67 -5.66
N TRP A 71 -19.95 21.53 -4.65
CA TRP A 71 -20.33 22.94 -4.76
C TRP A 71 -19.22 23.84 -5.33
N LEU A 72 -18.04 23.29 -5.64
CA LEU A 72 -16.96 24.07 -6.25
C LEU A 72 -17.34 24.53 -7.67
N PRO A 73 -16.75 25.64 -8.14
CA PRO A 73 -17.07 26.15 -9.47
C PRO A 73 -16.60 25.18 -10.57
N GLN A 74 -17.32 25.14 -11.68
CA GLN A 74 -17.07 24.19 -12.78
C GLN A 74 -15.64 24.23 -13.34
N TRP A 75 -15.00 25.40 -13.35
CA TRP A 75 -13.61 25.54 -13.82
C TRP A 75 -12.64 24.73 -12.95
N PHE A 76 -12.90 24.62 -11.64
CA PHE A 76 -12.08 23.85 -10.72
C PHE A 76 -12.19 22.35 -11.02
N HIS A 77 -13.40 21.85 -11.29
CA HIS A 77 -13.61 20.46 -11.68
C HIS A 77 -12.90 20.10 -12.98
N LYS A 78 -12.99 20.98 -13.98
CA LYS A 78 -12.26 20.79 -15.24
C LYS A 78 -10.75 20.75 -15.03
N LEU A 79 -10.22 21.68 -14.23
CA LEU A 79 -8.80 21.74 -13.91
C LEU A 79 -8.34 20.47 -13.15
N ALA A 80 -9.08 20.06 -12.12
CA ALA A 80 -8.77 18.86 -11.35
C ALA A 80 -8.77 17.61 -12.23
N LEU A 81 -9.73 17.48 -13.14
CA LEU A 81 -9.80 16.36 -14.07
C LEU A 81 -8.63 16.35 -15.07
N VAL A 82 -8.26 17.51 -15.61
CA VAL A 82 -7.08 17.64 -16.48
C VAL A 82 -5.79 17.27 -15.75
N ILE A 83 -5.64 17.68 -14.48
CA ILE A 83 -4.50 17.27 -13.65
C ILE A 83 -4.50 15.75 -13.46
N THR A 84 -5.65 15.15 -13.17
CA THR A 84 -5.78 13.69 -13.06
C THR A 84 -5.33 13.00 -14.35
N TYR A 85 -5.77 13.45 -15.53
CA TYR A 85 -5.32 12.88 -16.81
C TYR A 85 -3.82 13.05 -17.03
N ALA A 86 -3.27 14.22 -16.74
CA ALA A 86 -1.83 14.45 -16.87
C ALA A 86 -1.05 13.49 -15.96
N VAL A 87 -1.49 13.31 -14.72
CA VAL A 87 -0.85 12.40 -13.77
C VAL A 87 -0.99 10.93 -14.22
N GLU A 88 -2.18 10.49 -14.59
CA GLU A 88 -2.45 9.09 -14.94
C GLU A 88 -1.89 8.67 -16.30
N LEU A 89 -1.77 9.59 -17.26
CA LEU A 89 -1.27 9.24 -18.59
C LEU A 89 0.22 9.55 -18.75
N ILE A 90 0.75 10.60 -18.12
CA ILE A 90 2.15 11.02 -18.35
C ILE A 90 3.09 10.39 -17.32
N LEU A 91 2.75 10.42 -16.02
CA LEU A 91 3.67 9.96 -14.98
C LEU A 91 3.98 8.47 -15.00
N PRO A 92 3.12 7.54 -15.47
CA PRO A 92 3.50 6.13 -15.58
C PRO A 92 4.72 5.93 -16.48
N PHE A 93 4.88 6.72 -17.54
CA PHE A 93 6.08 6.62 -18.38
C PHE A 93 7.36 6.94 -17.60
N PHE A 94 7.29 7.83 -16.61
CA PHE A 94 8.44 8.25 -15.81
C PHE A 94 8.94 7.15 -14.87
N ILE A 95 8.17 6.08 -14.66
CA ILE A 95 8.58 4.88 -13.91
C ILE A 95 9.82 4.23 -14.54
N PHE A 96 9.92 4.25 -15.87
CA PHE A 96 11.03 3.62 -16.61
C PHE A 96 12.24 4.54 -16.80
N LEU A 97 12.13 5.81 -16.40
CA LEU A 97 13.14 6.85 -16.62
C LEU A 97 14.14 6.96 -15.45
N PRO A 98 15.22 7.77 -15.58
CA PRO A 98 16.21 7.93 -14.53
C PRO A 98 15.61 8.44 -13.20
N ARG A 99 16.34 8.21 -12.11
CA ARG A 99 15.90 8.39 -10.71
C ARG A 99 15.14 9.68 -10.40
N ARG A 100 15.52 10.82 -10.98
CA ARG A 100 14.83 12.10 -10.74
C ARG A 100 13.38 12.07 -11.21
N LEU A 101 13.13 11.47 -12.37
CA LEU A 101 11.79 11.38 -12.96
C LEU A 101 10.95 10.33 -12.25
N LYS A 102 11.55 9.23 -11.78
CA LYS A 102 10.89 8.28 -10.87
C LYS A 102 10.40 8.95 -9.59
N ASN A 103 11.20 9.83 -8.98
CA ASN A 103 10.75 10.55 -7.79
C ASN A 103 9.56 11.48 -8.10
N ILE A 104 9.55 12.13 -9.27
CA ILE A 104 8.41 12.95 -9.71
C ILE A 104 7.16 12.07 -9.88
N ALA A 105 7.29 10.91 -10.53
CA ALA A 105 6.21 9.95 -10.66
C ALA A 105 5.68 9.51 -9.28
N PHE A 106 6.59 9.16 -8.37
CA PHE A 106 6.23 8.78 -7.00
C PHE A 106 5.40 9.86 -6.29
N PHE A 107 5.90 11.10 -6.26
CA PHE A 107 5.20 12.18 -5.57
C PHE A 107 3.88 12.54 -6.25
N GLY A 108 3.84 12.58 -7.58
CA GLY A 108 2.62 12.89 -8.31
C GLY A 108 1.53 11.82 -8.16
N LEU A 109 1.90 10.54 -8.19
CA LEU A 109 0.97 9.43 -7.97
C LEU A 109 0.43 9.41 -6.54
N ILE A 110 1.30 9.61 -5.54
CA ILE A 110 0.87 9.72 -4.13
C ILE A 110 -0.04 10.95 -3.94
N PHE A 111 0.32 12.09 -4.51
CA PHE A 111 -0.49 13.29 -4.45
C PHE A 111 -1.90 13.06 -5.02
N LEU A 112 -1.99 12.44 -6.20
CA LEU A 112 -3.27 12.09 -6.80
C LEU A 112 -4.08 11.16 -5.88
N GLN A 113 -3.45 10.12 -5.32
CA GLN A 113 -4.16 9.20 -4.43
C GLN A 113 -4.66 9.85 -3.14
N VAL A 114 -3.90 10.80 -2.58
CA VAL A 114 -4.33 11.57 -1.41
C VAL A 114 -5.52 12.47 -1.77
N MET A 115 -5.47 13.16 -2.91
CA MET A 115 -6.58 14.00 -3.37
C MET A 115 -7.84 13.19 -3.64
N ILE A 116 -7.68 12.00 -4.20
CA ILE A 116 -8.76 11.02 -4.34
C ILE A 116 -9.32 10.71 -2.95
N ILE A 117 -8.53 10.18 -2.00
CA ILE A 117 -9.01 9.83 -0.64
C ILE A 117 -9.78 10.97 0.04
N ILE A 118 -9.32 12.22 -0.10
CA ILE A 118 -10.00 13.40 0.47
C ILE A 118 -11.36 13.60 -0.19
N THR A 119 -11.41 13.56 -1.52
CA THR A 119 -12.63 13.78 -2.31
C THR A 119 -13.58 12.58 -2.36
N GLY A 120 -13.11 11.39 -2.00
CA GLY A 120 -13.87 10.16 -1.77
C GLY A 120 -13.00 8.90 -1.90
N ASN A 121 -13.42 7.79 -1.30
CA ASN A 121 -12.51 6.67 -1.05
C ASN A 121 -12.83 5.44 -1.92
N TYR A 122 -11.84 4.95 -2.68
CA TYR A 122 -11.92 3.64 -3.39
C TYR A 122 -11.48 2.46 -2.52
N GLY A 123 -11.27 2.70 -1.22
CA GLY A 123 -10.88 1.70 -0.23
C GLY A 123 -9.56 1.03 -0.58
N PHE A 124 -9.64 -0.26 -0.90
CA PHE A 124 -8.48 -1.11 -1.20
C PHE A 124 -7.63 -0.59 -2.37
N PHE A 125 -8.26 -0.03 -3.41
CA PHE A 125 -7.53 0.38 -4.61
C PHE A 125 -6.55 1.54 -4.35
N ASN A 126 -6.97 2.53 -3.56
CA ASN A 126 -6.12 3.65 -3.15
C ASN A 126 -4.90 3.15 -2.36
N LEU A 127 -5.14 2.27 -1.39
CA LEU A 127 -4.08 1.68 -0.57
C LEU A 127 -3.11 0.84 -1.40
N LEU A 128 -3.63 -0.01 -2.28
CA LEU A 128 -2.81 -0.84 -3.17
C LEU A 128 -1.89 0.01 -4.04
N THR A 129 -2.43 1.10 -4.60
CA THR A 129 -1.66 2.00 -5.46
C THR A 129 -0.57 2.73 -4.68
N ILE A 130 -0.87 3.18 -3.46
CA ILE A 130 0.13 3.79 -2.55
C ILE A 130 1.24 2.79 -2.24
N ILE A 131 0.91 1.54 -1.91
CA ILE A 131 1.88 0.48 -1.63
C ILE A 131 2.78 0.21 -2.85
N LEU A 132 2.19 0.14 -4.06
CA LEU A 132 2.95 -0.02 -5.29
C LEU A 132 3.87 1.19 -5.56
N CYS A 133 3.42 2.41 -5.27
CA CYS A 133 4.26 3.60 -5.39
C CYS A 133 5.47 3.55 -4.46
N LEU A 134 5.36 2.97 -3.26
CA LEU A 134 6.52 2.81 -2.35
C LEU A 134 7.63 1.96 -2.97
N THR A 135 7.32 1.05 -3.89
CA THR A 135 8.32 0.23 -4.61
C THR A 135 9.17 1.05 -5.59
N LEU A 136 8.75 2.27 -5.93
CA LEU A 136 9.52 3.22 -6.72
C LEU A 136 10.58 3.95 -5.89
N LEU A 137 10.41 4.00 -4.57
CA LEU A 137 11.31 4.70 -3.67
C LEU A 137 12.58 3.88 -3.46
N ASP A 138 13.69 4.39 -3.99
CA ASP A 138 15.02 3.79 -3.80
C ASP A 138 15.55 4.03 -2.37
N ASP A 139 16.25 3.06 -1.77
CA ASP A 139 16.77 3.11 -0.38
C ASP A 139 17.73 4.30 -0.16
N GLN A 140 18.35 4.77 -1.23
CA GLN A 140 19.24 5.93 -1.22
C GLN A 140 18.48 7.26 -1.20
N SER A 141 17.17 7.27 -1.47
CA SER A 141 16.31 8.47 -1.49
C SER A 141 15.64 8.72 -0.14
N VAL A 142 15.67 7.74 0.77
CA VAL A 142 15.12 7.87 2.12
C VAL A 142 16.04 8.77 2.94
N PRO A 143 15.55 9.95 3.41
CA PRO A 143 16.36 10.83 4.24
C PRO A 143 16.77 10.13 5.53
N ALA A 144 17.99 10.41 6.01
CA ALA A 144 18.56 9.76 7.19
C ALA A 144 17.65 9.86 8.43
N SER A 145 16.82 10.90 8.52
CA SER A 145 15.82 11.09 9.57
C SER A 145 14.77 9.98 9.64
N ILE A 146 14.26 9.52 8.48
CA ILE A 146 13.28 8.41 8.42
C ILE A 146 13.98 7.08 8.71
N LYS A 147 15.23 6.90 8.25
CA LYS A 147 16.03 5.72 8.58
C LYS A 147 16.25 5.58 10.10
N LYS A 148 16.37 6.70 10.82
CA LYS A 148 16.47 6.69 12.30
C LYS A 148 15.16 6.27 12.96
N LEU A 149 14.00 6.63 12.39
CA LEU A 149 12.69 6.23 12.91
C LEU A 149 12.43 4.73 12.72
N PHE A 150 12.87 4.17 11.59
CA PHE A 150 12.76 2.74 11.29
C PHE A 150 13.94 1.89 11.75
N LYS A 151 14.95 2.48 12.42
CA LYS A 151 15.98 1.68 13.08
C LYS A 151 15.29 0.80 14.11
N PRO A 152 15.30 -0.54 13.96
CA PRO A 152 14.71 -1.40 14.96
C PRO A 152 15.39 -1.12 16.29
N LYS A 153 14.60 -0.75 17.30
CA LYS A 153 15.07 -0.60 18.67
C LYS A 153 15.55 -1.97 19.14
N ASN A 154 16.85 -2.20 19.04
CA ASN A 154 17.64 -3.35 19.51
C ASN A 154 16.84 -4.69 19.60
N SER A 155 16.72 -5.42 18.48
CA SER A 155 15.98 -6.69 18.40
C SER A 155 16.56 -7.81 19.27
N GLU A 156 17.78 -7.65 19.78
CA GLU A 156 18.42 -8.56 20.73
C GLU A 156 17.59 -8.70 22.03
N ASN A 157 17.03 -7.60 22.55
CA ASN A 157 16.22 -7.65 23.78
C ASN A 157 14.87 -8.36 23.57
N PHE A 158 14.28 -8.26 22.37
CA PHE A 158 13.02 -8.93 22.05
C PHE A 158 13.22 -10.44 21.83
N ARG A 159 14.31 -10.84 21.16
CA ARG A 159 14.66 -12.26 20.95
C ARG A 159 14.95 -12.97 22.27
N ILE A 160 15.70 -12.34 23.18
CA ILE A 160 16.03 -12.89 24.51
C ILE A 160 14.76 -13.02 25.38
N GLY A 161 13.85 -12.04 25.32
CA GLY A 161 12.58 -12.10 26.05
C GLY A 161 11.64 -13.20 25.54
N LEU A 162 11.59 -13.41 24.23
CA LEU A 162 10.73 -14.43 23.61
C LEU A 162 11.24 -15.85 23.87
N THR A 163 12.55 -16.10 23.72
CA THR A 163 13.14 -17.42 24.02
C THR A 163 13.03 -17.79 25.49
N SER A 164 13.22 -16.82 26.40
CA SER A 164 13.02 -17.04 27.83
C SER A 164 11.56 -17.42 28.16
N ARG A 165 10.58 -16.70 27.59
CA ARG A 165 9.15 -17.02 27.79
C ARG A 165 8.74 -18.34 27.16
N PHE A 166 9.29 -18.70 26.01
CA PHE A 166 9.03 -19.99 25.35
C PHE A 166 9.61 -21.16 26.15
N ASN A 167 10.82 -21.00 26.69
CA ASN A 167 11.47 -22.00 27.55
C ASN A 167 10.79 -22.13 28.92
N LEU A 168 10.22 -21.05 29.45
CA LEU A 168 9.41 -21.10 30.68
C LEU A 168 8.09 -21.85 30.43
N PHE A 169 7.42 -21.57 29.31
CA PHE A 169 6.16 -22.22 28.96
C PHE A 169 6.34 -23.72 28.65
N SER A 170 7.42 -24.11 27.97
CA SER A 170 7.75 -25.51 27.74
C SER A 170 8.06 -26.24 29.06
N ARG A 171 8.82 -25.63 29.97
CA ARG A 171 9.11 -26.20 31.30
C ARG A 171 7.86 -26.37 32.16
N ILE A 172 6.98 -25.37 32.19
CA ILE A 172 5.72 -25.44 32.94
C ILE A 172 4.84 -26.57 32.39
N ARG A 173 4.68 -26.66 31.08
CA ARG A 173 3.91 -27.73 30.44
C ARG A 173 4.49 -29.11 30.71
N THR A 174 5.81 -29.28 30.72
CA THR A 174 6.45 -30.55 31.10
C THR A 174 6.22 -30.91 32.56
N VAL A 175 6.27 -29.94 33.49
CA VAL A 175 6.02 -30.18 34.91
C VAL A 175 4.56 -30.57 35.16
N TYR A 176 3.57 -29.92 34.52
CA TYR A 176 2.17 -30.32 34.62
C TYR A 176 1.92 -31.71 34.03
N PHE A 177 2.49 -32.01 32.85
CA PHE A 177 2.36 -33.35 32.23
C PHE A 177 3.00 -34.46 33.09
N CYS A 178 4.07 -34.14 33.83
CA CYS A 178 4.72 -35.08 34.75
C CYS A 178 3.96 -35.22 36.07
N LEU A 179 3.34 -34.14 36.57
CA LEU A 179 2.45 -34.17 37.75
C LEU A 179 1.16 -34.93 37.48
N ASP A 180 0.55 -34.76 36.30
CA ASP A 180 -0.63 -35.52 35.87
C ASP A 180 -0.31 -37.03 35.77
N TRP A 181 0.90 -37.39 35.33
CA TRP A 181 1.33 -38.80 35.25
C TRP A 181 1.68 -39.39 36.63
N LEU A 182 2.13 -38.56 37.59
CA LEU A 182 2.47 -39.00 38.96
C LEU A 182 1.25 -39.07 39.89
N LEU A 183 0.21 -38.28 39.64
CA LEU A 183 -1.04 -38.24 40.43
C LEU A 183 -2.12 -39.22 39.93
N LEU A 184 -1.86 -39.96 38.85
CA LEU A 184 -2.74 -41.01 38.31
C LEU A 184 -2.22 -42.42 38.61
N PRO A 185 -2.39 -42.91 39.85
CA PRO A 185 -2.79 -44.28 40.08
C PRO A 185 -4.15 -44.31 40.80
N MET A 186 -4.97 -45.31 40.48
CA MET A 186 -6.27 -45.68 41.12
C MET A 186 -7.58 -45.20 40.45
N ALA A 187 -7.73 -45.39 39.14
CA ALA A 187 -9.09 -45.51 38.56
C ALA A 187 -9.06 -46.40 37.30
N GLY A 188 -9.12 -47.71 37.48
CA GLY A 188 -9.13 -48.66 36.37
C GLY A 188 -9.24 -50.13 36.77
N SER A 189 -10.05 -50.45 37.79
CA SER A 189 -10.50 -51.81 38.05
C SER A 189 -11.98 -51.80 38.42
N ALA A 190 -12.86 -52.01 37.44
CA ALA A 190 -14.21 -52.59 37.58
C ALA A 190 -14.96 -52.44 36.25
N GLY A 191 -15.45 -53.56 35.72
CA GLY A 191 -16.39 -53.62 34.58
C GLY A 191 -15.91 -54.50 33.46
#